data_AF-A0A6L6DXG9-F1
#
_entry.id   AF-A0A6L6DXG9-F1
#
_cell.length_a   1.000
_cell.length_b   1.000
_cell.length_c   1.000
_cell.angle_alpha   90.00
_cell.angle_beta   90.00
_cell.angle_gamma   90.00
#
_symmetry.space_group_name_H-M   'P 1'
#
loop_
_entity.id
_entity.type
_entity.pdbx_description
1 polymer ?
#
loop_
_entity_poly.entity_id
_entity_poly.type
_entity_poly.pdbx_seq_one_letter_code
_entity_poly.pdbx_strand_id
1 'polypeptide(L)' 'MRRLKKFEIEELLATYDAHSIANLTIAVGLIFNVAFDSWEQAVAALPFSDQRKQDLMMGTTQALDQLLKQLVEERTL' A
#
# COMPACT_ATOMS: atom_id res chain seq x y z
N MET A 1 1.05 -3.43 -13.74
CA MET A 1 1.55 -3.14 -12.38
C MET A 1 3.07 -3.21 -12.37
N ARG A 2 3.73 -2.20 -11.81
CA ARG A 2 5.20 -2.13 -11.64
C ARG A 2 5.57 -2.72 -10.27
N ARG A 3 6.80 -3.23 -10.14
CA ARG A 3 7.39 -3.63 -8.85
C ARG A 3 8.11 -2.46 -8.19
N LEU A 4 8.00 -2.36 -6.86
CA LEU A 4 8.83 -1.45 -6.08
C LEU A 4 10.31 -1.85 -6.19
N LYS A 5 11.17 -0.86 -6.34
CA LYS A 5 12.63 -1.01 -6.31
C LYS A 5 13.09 -1.15 -4.87
N LYS A 6 14.29 -1.71 -4.69
CA LYS A 6 14.90 -1.93 -3.37
C LYS A 6 14.90 -0.66 -2.52
N PHE A 7 15.33 0.47 -3.08
CA PHE A 7 15.37 1.74 -2.35
C PHE A 7 13.96 2.24 -1.97
N GLU A 8 12.95 2.03 -2.82
CA GLU A 8 11.56 2.43 -2.55
C GLU A 8 10.98 1.61 -1.39
N ILE A 9 11.36 0.33 -1.30
CA ILE A 9 11.00 -0.55 -0.18
C ILE A 9 11.72 -0.13 1.11
N GLU A 10 13.02 0.18 1.04
CA GLU A 10 13.78 0.63 2.21
C GLU A 10 13.23 1.94 2.78
N GLU A 11 12.88 2.90 1.93
CA GLU A 11 12.26 4.17 2.34
C GLU A 11 10.86 3.97 2.92
N LEU A 12 10.05 3.10 2.30
CA LEU A 12 8.74 2.70 2.81
C LEU A 12 8.85 2.11 4.22
N LEU A 13 9.74 1.14 4.42
CA LEU A 13 9.93 0.49 5.72
C LEU A 13 10.50 1.44 6.78
N ALA A 14 11.40 2.36 6.40
CA ALA A 14 11.99 3.32 7.31
C ALA A 14 10.98 4.33 7.88
N THR A 15 9.93 4.62 7.12
CA THR A 15 8.94 5.66 7.47
C THR A 15 7.56 5.09 7.84
N TYR A 16 7.34 3.79 7.66
CA TYR A 16 6.05 3.13 7.84
C TYR A 16 5.45 3.32 9.23
N ASP A 17 6.23 3.16 10.30
CA ASP A 17 5.71 3.29 11.67
C ASP A 17 5.22 4.70 12.00
N ALA A 18 5.81 5.72 11.37
CA ALA A 18 5.42 7.11 11.57
C ALA A 18 4.21 7.52 10.72
N HIS A 19 4.12 7.01 9.48
CA HIS A 19 3.14 7.46 8.48
C HIS A 19 2.58 6.33 7.61
N SER A 20 2.08 5.26 8.23
CA SER A 20 1.72 3.99 7.56
C SER A 20 0.80 4.19 6.36
N ILE A 21 -0.31 4.92 6.53
CA ILE A 21 -1.30 5.15 5.47
C ILE A 21 -0.72 5.99 4.32
N ALA A 22 0.00 7.07 4.62
CA ALA A 22 0.58 7.94 3.60
C ALA A 22 1.63 7.18 2.77
N ASN A 23 2.49 6.41 3.44
CA ASN A 23 3.52 5.64 2.76
C ASN A 23 2.94 4.49 1.92
N LEU A 24 1.91 3.80 2.44
CA LEU A 24 1.19 2.80 1.65
C LEU A 24 0.47 3.42 0.45
N THR A 25 -0.10 4.61 0.58
CA THR A 25 -0.74 5.35 -0.53
C THR A 25 0.28 5.62 -1.65
N ILE A 26 1.47 6.10 -1.29
CA ILE A 26 2.57 6.36 -2.22
C ILE A 26 3.03 5.04 -2.87
N ALA A 27 3.27 4.00 -2.06
CA ALA A 27 3.73 2.70 -2.55
C ALA A 27 2.75 2.07 -3.55
N VAL A 28 1.46 2.12 -3.26
CA VAL A 28 0.41 1.69 -4.19
C VAL A 28 0.44 2.56 -5.45
N GLY A 29 0.54 3.88 -5.32
CA GLY A 29 0.68 4.78 -6.46
C GLY A 29 1.85 4.46 -7.39
N LEU A 30 3.02 4.13 -6.82
CA LEU A 30 4.20 3.72 -7.58
C LEU A 30 3.99 2.41 -8.36
N ILE A 31 3.23 1.46 -7.81
CA ILE A 31 2.91 0.19 -8.48
C ILE A 31 1.93 0.39 -9.63
N PHE A 32 0.93 1.24 -9.44
CA PHE A 32 -0.06 1.55 -10.46
C PHE A 32 0.41 2.62 -11.45
N ASN A 33 1.55 3.27 -11.18
CA ASN A 33 2.06 4.44 -11.92
C ASN A 33 1.01 5.57 -11.98
N VAL A 34 0.32 5.78 -10.86
CA VAL A 34 -0.74 6.79 -10.65
C VAL A 34 -0.46 7.48 -9.33
N ALA A 35 -0.59 8.82 -9.29
CA ALA A 35 -0.60 9.54 -8.03
C ALA A 35 -2.02 9.51 -7.46
N PHE A 36 -2.19 9.01 -6.24
CA PHE A 36 -3.45 9.05 -5.52
C PHE A 36 -3.45 10.21 -4.55
N ASP A 37 -4.50 11.03 -4.56
CA ASP A 37 -4.63 12.17 -3.64
C ASP A 37 -5.07 11.73 -2.23
N SER A 38 -5.56 10.50 -2.10
CA SER A 38 -6.13 9.97 -0.86
C SER A 38 -5.98 8.45 -0.76
N TRP A 39 -6.01 7.96 0.48
CA TRP A 39 -5.92 6.53 0.76
C TRP A 39 -7.09 5.75 0.17
N GLU A 40 -8.27 6.36 0.20
CA GLU A 40 -9.51 5.81 -0.32
C GLU A 40 -9.42 5.51 -1.82
N GLN A 41 -8.80 6.41 -2.59
CA GLN A 41 -8.56 6.19 -4.02
C GLN A 41 -7.57 5.04 -4.25
N ALA A 42 -6.49 4.98 -3.45
CA ALA A 42 -5.51 3.90 -3.53
C ALA A 42 -6.15 2.54 -3.21
N VAL A 43 -6.97 2.45 -2.15
CA VAL A 43 -7.69 1.23 -1.78
C VAL A 43 -8.72 0.84 -2.83
N ALA A 44 -9.44 1.81 -3.41
CA ALA A 44 -10.40 1.55 -4.48
C ALA A 44 -9.73 0.91 -5.71
N ALA A 45 -8.51 1.35 -6.05
CA ALA A 45 -7.73 0.84 -7.17
C ALA A 45 -7.16 -0.57 -6.95
N LEU A 46 -7.04 -1.04 -5.70
CA LEU A 46 -6.54 -2.39 -5.40
C LEU A 46 -7.55 -3.46 -5.86
N PRO A 47 -7.09 -4.57 -6.49
CA PRO A 47 -7.95 -5.67 -6.92
C PRO A 47 -8.35 -6.60 -5.76
N PHE A 48 -8.67 -6.03 -4.60
CA PHE A 48 -9.07 -6.78 -3.41
C PHE A 48 -10.59 -6.90 -3.28
N SER A 49 -11.03 -7.88 -2.49
CA SER A 49 -12.44 -8.02 -2.10
C SER A 49 -12.92 -6.82 -1.29
N ASP A 50 -14.22 -6.54 -1.33
CA ASP A 50 -14.83 -5.42 -0.61
C ASP A 50 -14.57 -5.47 0.90
N GLN A 51 -14.60 -6.67 1.49
CA GLN A 51 -14.27 -6.86 2.90
C GLN A 51 -12.84 -6.40 3.22
N ARG A 52 -11.87 -6.78 2.38
CA ARG A 52 -10.47 -6.41 2.58
C ARG A 52 -10.23 -4.92 2.35
N LYS A 53 -10.96 -4.31 1.41
CA LYS A 53 -10.97 -2.86 1.23
C LYS A 53 -11.51 -2.16 2.47
N GLN A 54 -12.58 -2.67 3.08
CA GLN A 54 -13.11 -2.13 4.34
C GLN A 54 -12.10 -2.23 5.48
N ASP A 55 -11.42 -3.36 5.63
CA ASP A 55 -10.41 -3.55 6.69
C ASP A 55 -9.22 -2.57 6.54
N LEU A 56 -8.82 -2.28 5.31
CA LEU A 56 -7.80 -1.27 4.96
C LEU A 56 -8.30 0.17 5.19
N MET A 57 -9.56 0.45 4.86
CA MET A 57 -10.22 1.74 5.08
C MET A 57 -10.37 2.05 6.57
N MET A 58 -10.62 1.03 7.38
CA MET A 58 -10.67 1.13 8.84
C MET A 58 -9.28 1.34 9.47
N GLY A 59 -8.20 1.27 8.69
CA GLY A 59 -6.84 1.46 9.17
C GLY A 59 -6.41 0.40 10.18
N THR A 60 -6.97 -0.81 10.11
CA THR A 60 -6.60 -1.88 11.03
C THR A 60 -5.14 -2.26 10.81
N THR A 61 -4.32 -2.22 11.86
CA THR A 61 -2.88 -2.47 11.78
C THR A 61 -2.57 -3.78 11.06
N GLN A 62 -3.33 -4.83 11.35
CA GLN A 62 -3.17 -6.13 10.70
C GLN A 62 -3.40 -6.08 9.17
N ALA A 63 -4.39 -5.32 8.70
CA ALA A 63 -4.65 -5.18 7.26
C ALA A 63 -3.56 -4.34 6.57
N LEU A 64 -3.09 -3.27 7.22
CA LEU A 64 -2.00 -2.43 6.72
C LEU A 64 -0.68 -3.22 6.65
N ASP A 65 -0.36 -4.00 7.68
CA ASP A 65 0.85 -4.83 7.72
C ASP A 65 0.80 -5.95 6.68
N GLN A 66 -0.37 -6.56 6.49
CA GLN A 66 -0.57 -7.54 5.42
C GLN A 66 -0.38 -6.92 4.04
N LEU A 67 -0.86 -5.70 3.82
CA LEU A 67 -0.64 -5.00 2.56
C LEU A 67 0.82 -4.63 2.38
N LEU A 68 1.48 -4.08 3.39
CA LEU A 68 2.92 -3.81 3.38
C LEU A 68 3.70 -5.07 2.99
N LYS A 69 3.39 -6.19 3.65
CA LYS A 69 4.00 -7.48 3.36
C LYS A 69 3.77 -7.90 1.92
N GLN A 70 2.56 -7.74 1.38
CA GLN A 70 2.31 -8.01 -0.04
C GLN A 70 3.07 -7.06 -0.98
N LEU A 71 3.16 -5.77 -0.68
CA LEU A 71 3.91 -4.82 -1.50
C LEU A 71 5.42 -5.14 -1.53
N VAL A 72 5.95 -5.68 -0.43
CA VAL A 72 7.36 -6.04 -0.27
C VAL A 72 7.68 -7.44 -0.80
N GLU A 73 6.84 -8.44 -0.51
CA GLU A 73 7.06 -9.86 -0.87
C GLU A 73 6.46 -10.21 -2.23
N GLU A 74 5.20 -9.83 -2.46
CA GLU A 74 4.45 -10.13 -3.68
C GLU A 74 4.78 -9.07 -4.73
N ARG A 75 5.83 -9.38 -5.48
CA ARG A 75 6.20 -8.79 -6.76
C ARG A 75 5.10 -8.90 -7.86
N THR A 76 3.83 -9.07 -7.49
CA THR A 76 2.61 -9.21 -8.31
C THR A 76 1.39 -8.98 -7.40
N LEU A 77 0.78 -7.79 -7.51
CA LEU A 77 -0.57 -7.51 -6.99
C LEU A 77 -1.64 -7.92 -8.01
#